data_AF-A0A0G1DS24-F1
#
_entry.id   AF-A0A0G1DS24-F1
#
_cell.length_a   1.000
_cell.length_b   1.000
_cell.length_c   1.000
_cell.angle_alpha   90.00
_cell.angle_beta   90.00
_cell.angle_gamma   90.00
#
_symmetry.space_group_name_H-M   'P 1'
#
loop_
_entity.id
_entity.type
_entity.pdbx_description
1 polymer ?
#
loop_
_entity_poly.entity_id
_entity_poly.type
_entity_poly.pdbx_seq_one_letter_code
_entity_poly.pdbx_strand_id
1 'polypeptide(L)'
;MSETRRLIDSERESWENGFFGREVPVPPPPKAILETLRVASGEGFTTLEAHVFPFRPVFPSRKVALQPDDKYPGWKIKPSDLFWDWVKAGKLSRDAARFPGPYWVIVDGSDRLKYDGGRQLYTDDRLGQELARLREEGKIATSGYSPEVPPASRCAVSMKEVDRVIKPLVAGILRLEKYQGNMVKSRIPYAREFNILGNAFYPQWGDEPLIWELFEDRYDRSGCFYGDLSCSPGNLVFTSHWYGQKDPFTSFRPLIEFPLGSY
;
A
#
# COMPACT_ATOMS: atom_id res chain seq x y z
N MET A 1 1.30 27.42 -12.26
CA MET A 1 1.17 26.01 -12.73
C MET A 1 0.02 25.34 -12.00
N SER A 2 -0.88 24.67 -12.74
CA SER A 2 -2.02 23.93 -12.15
C SER A 2 -1.54 22.75 -11.30
N GLU A 3 -2.32 22.39 -10.28
CA GLU A 3 -2.09 21.24 -9.38
C GLU A 3 -1.85 19.94 -10.17
N THR A 4 -2.67 19.69 -11.19
CA THR A 4 -2.55 18.57 -12.13
C THR A 4 -1.18 18.50 -12.80
N ARG A 5 -0.65 19.64 -13.26
CA ARG A 5 0.64 19.65 -13.98
C ARG A 5 1.79 19.31 -13.05
N ARG A 6 1.79 19.85 -11.82
CA ARG A 6 2.82 19.53 -10.82
C ARG A 6 2.81 18.03 -10.48
N LEU A 7 1.63 17.44 -10.33
CA LEU A 7 1.52 16.00 -10.04
C LEU A 7 2.08 15.16 -11.19
N ILE A 8 1.72 15.47 -12.44
CA ILE A 8 2.26 14.76 -13.62
C ILE A 8 3.78 14.92 -13.72
N ASP A 9 4.30 16.13 -13.53
CA ASP A 9 5.73 16.41 -13.63
C ASP A 9 6.51 15.67 -12.52
N SER A 10 5.97 15.62 -11.29
CA SER A 10 6.55 14.87 -10.17
C SER A 10 6.56 13.36 -10.42
N GLU A 11 5.45 12.80 -10.91
CA GLU A 11 5.38 11.39 -11.26
C GLU A 11 6.39 11.05 -12.36
N ARG A 12 6.49 11.90 -13.38
CA ARG A 12 7.43 11.71 -14.48
C ARG A 12 8.87 11.66 -13.97
N GLU A 13 9.27 12.61 -13.14
CA GLU A 13 10.62 12.65 -12.57
C GLU A 13 10.94 11.34 -11.82
N SER A 14 10.05 10.90 -10.92
CA SER A 14 10.25 9.67 -10.16
C SER A 14 10.26 8.41 -11.03
N TRP A 15 9.40 8.32 -12.04
CA TRP A 15 9.37 7.14 -12.92
C TRP A 15 10.54 7.10 -13.89
N GLU A 16 10.87 8.22 -14.52
CA GLU A 16 11.88 8.30 -15.56
C GLU A 16 13.29 8.27 -14.99
N ASN A 17 13.57 9.16 -14.03
CA ASN A 17 14.89 9.30 -13.44
C ASN A 17 15.06 8.45 -12.18
N GLY A 18 13.97 8.26 -11.42
CA GLY A 18 13.99 7.54 -10.15
C GLY A 18 13.92 6.01 -10.28
N PHE A 19 13.08 5.47 -11.19
CA PHE A 19 12.81 4.01 -11.27
C PHE A 19 13.28 3.35 -12.57
N PHE A 20 12.69 3.72 -13.72
CA PHE A 20 12.86 3.02 -14.99
C PHE A 20 14.12 3.41 -15.78
N GLY A 21 14.68 4.61 -15.52
CA GLY A 21 15.84 5.14 -16.23
C GLY A 21 15.57 5.53 -17.69
N ARG A 22 14.30 5.81 -18.05
CA ARG A 22 13.86 6.14 -19.42
C ARG A 22 12.50 6.80 -19.39
N GLU A 23 12.10 7.44 -20.49
CA GLU A 23 10.79 8.09 -20.63
C GLU A 23 9.62 7.13 -20.38
N VAL A 24 8.62 7.59 -19.63
CA VAL A 24 7.42 6.81 -19.28
C VAL A 24 6.17 7.66 -19.45
N PRO A 25 5.18 7.19 -20.24
CA PRO A 25 3.90 7.89 -20.35
C PRO A 25 3.16 7.96 -19.01
N VAL A 26 3.06 9.17 -18.46
CA VAL A 26 2.23 9.50 -17.29
C VAL A 26 0.88 10.06 -17.76
N PRO A 27 -0.22 9.30 -17.65
CA PRO A 27 -1.54 9.79 -18.04
C PRO A 27 -2.03 10.86 -17.05
N PRO A 28 -2.95 11.76 -17.44
CA PRO A 28 -3.51 12.74 -16.51
C PRO A 28 -4.27 12.06 -15.36
N PRO A 29 -4.23 12.62 -14.13
CA PRO A 29 -5.00 12.09 -13.00
C PRO A 29 -6.51 12.27 -13.23
N PRO A 30 -7.33 11.25 -12.94
CA PRO A 30 -8.78 11.40 -12.88
C PRO A 30 -9.17 12.53 -11.94
N LYS A 31 -10.23 13.29 -12.27
CA LYS A 31 -10.76 14.36 -11.40
C LYS A 31 -11.06 13.84 -9.98
N ALA A 32 -11.47 12.59 -9.88
CA ALA A 32 -11.78 11.91 -8.63
C ALA A 32 -10.59 11.87 -7.65
N ILE A 33 -9.34 11.71 -8.14
CA ILE A 33 -8.13 11.75 -7.30
C ILE A 33 -8.04 13.08 -6.55
N LEU A 34 -8.10 14.19 -7.29
CA LEU A 34 -7.93 15.53 -6.72
C LEU A 34 -9.08 15.88 -5.75
N GLU A 35 -10.30 15.48 -6.10
CA GLU A 35 -11.44 15.64 -5.20
C GLU A 35 -11.32 14.80 -3.92
N THR A 36 -10.84 13.55 -4.02
CA THR A 36 -10.63 12.69 -2.86
C THR A 36 -9.50 13.22 -1.97
N LEU A 37 -8.40 13.74 -2.53
CA LEU A 37 -7.33 14.37 -1.75
C LEU A 37 -7.83 15.61 -0.98
N ARG A 38 -8.74 16.40 -1.57
CA ARG A 38 -9.35 17.55 -0.86
C ARG A 38 -10.24 17.10 0.29
N VAL A 39 -11.03 16.04 0.09
CA VAL A 39 -11.82 15.43 1.17
C VAL A 39 -10.88 14.91 2.26
N ALA A 40 -9.87 14.14 1.90
CA ALA A 40 -8.87 13.61 2.82
C ALA A 40 -8.25 14.69 3.70
N SER A 41 -7.76 15.78 3.07
CA SER A 41 -7.19 16.92 3.79
C SER A 41 -8.19 17.59 4.73
N GLY A 42 -9.45 17.79 4.29
CA GLY A 42 -10.51 18.35 5.12
C GLY A 42 -10.92 17.44 6.30
N GLU A 43 -10.76 16.13 6.16
CA GLU A 43 -11.00 15.13 7.21
C GLU A 43 -9.76 14.92 8.11
N GLY A 44 -8.65 15.63 7.86
CA GLY A 44 -7.43 15.60 8.67
C GLY A 44 -6.38 14.56 8.27
N PHE A 45 -6.51 13.92 7.10
CA PHE A 45 -5.43 13.09 6.55
C PHE A 45 -4.34 13.98 5.94
N THR A 46 -3.14 13.94 6.52
CA THR A 46 -1.99 14.77 6.11
C THR A 46 -0.95 14.04 5.27
N THR A 47 -1.02 12.71 5.23
CA THR A 47 -0.01 11.83 4.59
C THR A 47 -0.52 11.08 3.37
N LEU A 48 -1.76 11.33 2.93
CA LEU A 48 -2.30 10.69 1.74
C LEU A 48 -1.81 11.40 0.48
N GLU A 49 -1.08 10.67 -0.36
CA GLU A 49 -0.44 11.16 -1.58
C GLU A 49 -0.91 10.38 -2.80
N ALA A 50 -0.99 11.06 -3.95
CA ALA A 50 -1.42 10.43 -5.20
C ALA A 50 -0.23 10.01 -6.06
N HIS A 51 -0.30 8.80 -6.63
CA HIS A 51 0.67 8.28 -7.59
C HIS A 51 -0.01 7.57 -8.74
N VAL A 52 0.69 7.41 -9.86
CA VAL A 52 0.24 6.54 -10.95
C VAL A 52 1.14 5.32 -11.00
N PHE A 53 0.57 4.15 -11.20
CA PHE A 53 1.32 3.04 -11.78
C PHE A 53 1.21 3.16 -13.29
N PRO A 54 2.26 3.63 -13.99
CA PRO A 54 2.15 4.00 -15.39
C PRO A 54 2.15 2.78 -16.31
N PHE A 55 2.02 3.01 -17.60
CA PHE A 55 2.30 1.98 -18.59
C PHE A 55 3.80 1.64 -18.54
N ARG A 56 4.16 0.36 -18.38
CA ARG A 56 5.56 -0.06 -18.49
C ARG A 56 6.08 0.34 -19.89
N PRO A 57 7.26 0.98 -19.99
CA PRO A 57 7.75 1.55 -21.25
C PRO A 57 8.06 0.52 -22.35
N VAL A 58 8.08 -0.78 -22.03
CA VAL A 58 8.41 -1.84 -23.01
C VAL A 58 7.18 -2.26 -23.85
N PHE A 59 5.95 -2.16 -23.33
CA PHE A 59 4.72 -2.40 -24.12
C PHE A 59 3.50 -1.71 -23.47
N PRO A 60 2.86 -0.73 -24.13
CA PRO A 60 1.73 0.03 -23.56
C PRO A 60 0.41 -0.74 -23.41
N SER A 61 0.38 -2.07 -23.58
CA SER A 61 -0.89 -2.84 -23.63
C SER A 61 -0.89 -4.22 -22.96
N ARG A 62 0.14 -4.61 -22.20
CA ARG A 62 0.15 -5.91 -21.50
C ARG A 62 0.64 -5.81 -20.06
N LYS A 63 -0.03 -6.53 -19.15
CA LYS A 63 0.52 -6.84 -17.82
C LYS A 63 1.79 -7.69 -18.02
N VAL A 64 2.95 -7.07 -17.97
CA VAL A 64 4.23 -7.78 -18.11
C VAL A 64 4.64 -8.33 -16.76
N ALA A 65 5.07 -9.59 -16.74
CA ALA A 65 5.65 -10.19 -15.55
C ALA A 65 6.93 -9.43 -15.16
N LEU A 66 7.04 -9.11 -13.87
CA LEU A 66 8.30 -8.75 -13.24
C LEU A 66 9.13 -10.02 -13.09
N GLN A 67 10.44 -9.90 -13.30
CA GLN A 67 11.38 -11.00 -13.14
C GLN A 67 12.45 -10.66 -12.10
N PRO A 68 13.01 -11.64 -11.38
CA PRO A 68 14.10 -11.42 -10.42
C PRO A 68 15.30 -10.69 -11.03
N ASP A 69 15.58 -10.94 -12.31
CA ASP A 69 16.73 -10.41 -13.04
C ASP A 69 16.47 -9.08 -13.78
N ASP A 70 15.24 -8.56 -13.80
CA ASP A 70 14.90 -7.26 -14.39
C ASP A 70 15.85 -6.15 -13.86
N LYS A 71 16.41 -5.32 -14.75
CA LYS A 71 17.47 -4.33 -14.42
C LYS A 71 16.98 -2.88 -14.47
N TYR A 72 15.91 -2.55 -13.75
CA TYR A 72 15.53 -1.13 -13.61
C TYR A 72 16.52 -0.41 -12.70
N PRO A 73 17.08 0.75 -13.11
CA PRO A 73 18.10 1.46 -12.32
C PRO A 73 17.67 1.80 -10.91
N GLY A 74 16.39 2.15 -10.71
CA GLY A 74 15.86 2.50 -9.41
C GLY A 74 15.30 1.35 -8.58
N TRP A 75 15.21 0.13 -9.13
CA TRP A 75 14.71 -1.01 -8.38
C TRP A 75 15.82 -1.62 -7.51
N LYS A 76 16.28 -0.83 -6.55
CA LYS A 76 17.41 -1.09 -5.66
C LYS A 76 17.13 -2.24 -4.70
N ILE A 77 15.91 -2.27 -4.15
CA ILE A 77 15.45 -3.28 -3.20
C ILE A 77 14.40 -4.15 -3.90
N LYS A 78 14.80 -5.37 -4.26
CA LYS A 78 13.93 -6.35 -4.94
C LYS A 78 13.24 -7.28 -3.94
N PRO A 79 12.11 -7.90 -4.30
CA PRO A 79 11.60 -9.05 -3.55
C PRO A 79 12.65 -10.16 -3.48
N SER A 80 12.78 -10.84 -2.34
CA SER A 80 13.71 -11.96 -2.20
C SER A 80 13.34 -13.16 -3.09
N ASP A 81 14.29 -14.09 -3.21
CA ASP A 81 14.10 -15.37 -3.88
C ASP A 81 12.87 -16.15 -3.38
N LEU A 82 12.55 -16.06 -2.08
CA LEU A 82 11.41 -16.79 -1.51
C LEU A 82 10.06 -16.27 -2.03
N PHE A 83 9.94 -14.97 -2.30
CA PHE A 83 8.74 -14.41 -2.92
C PHE A 83 8.50 -15.04 -4.30
N TRP A 84 9.57 -15.14 -5.10
CA TRP A 84 9.51 -15.73 -6.44
C TRP A 84 9.20 -17.23 -6.39
N ASP A 85 9.79 -17.95 -5.43
CA ASP A 85 9.50 -19.36 -5.19
C ASP A 85 8.03 -19.57 -4.82
N TRP A 86 7.43 -18.70 -4.01
CA TRP A 86 6.01 -18.78 -3.65
C TRP A 86 5.08 -18.50 -4.82
N VAL A 87 5.42 -17.55 -5.69
CA VAL A 87 4.67 -17.34 -6.94
C VAL A 87 4.76 -18.57 -7.84
N LYS A 88 5.97 -19.14 -8.00
CA LYS A 88 6.21 -20.34 -8.82
C LYS A 88 5.47 -21.57 -8.29
N ALA A 89 5.45 -21.74 -6.96
CA ALA A 89 4.74 -22.81 -6.27
C ALA A 89 3.21 -22.61 -6.24
N GLY A 90 2.69 -21.48 -6.74
CA GLY A 90 1.25 -21.17 -6.71
C GLY A 90 0.71 -20.81 -5.33
N LYS A 91 1.60 -20.54 -4.37
CA LYS A 91 1.24 -20.07 -3.02
C LYS A 91 0.87 -18.59 -3.01
N LEU A 92 1.43 -17.81 -3.94
CA LEU A 92 1.00 -16.47 -4.28
C LEU A 92 0.40 -16.45 -5.69
N SER A 93 -0.50 -15.49 -5.94
CA SER A 93 -1.04 -15.27 -7.28
C SER A 93 0.07 -14.93 -8.28
N ARG A 94 -0.03 -15.41 -9.52
CA ARG A 94 0.85 -14.99 -10.61
C ARG A 94 0.80 -13.47 -10.85
N ASP A 95 -0.31 -12.82 -10.49
CA ASP A 95 -0.45 -11.36 -10.57
C ASP A 95 0.42 -10.63 -9.53
N ALA A 96 0.86 -11.29 -8.45
CA ALA A 96 1.81 -10.70 -7.49
C ALA A 96 3.15 -10.37 -8.17
N ALA A 97 3.55 -11.14 -9.18
CA ALA A 97 4.75 -10.95 -9.98
C ALA A 97 4.49 -10.20 -11.30
N ARG A 98 3.46 -9.35 -11.39
CA ARG A 98 3.19 -8.53 -12.59
C ARG A 98 3.30 -7.06 -12.24
N PHE A 99 3.79 -6.24 -13.17
CA PHE A 99 3.80 -4.80 -12.95
C PHE A 99 2.35 -4.30 -12.73
N PRO A 100 2.08 -3.52 -11.67
CA PRO A 100 0.77 -2.91 -11.44
C PRO A 100 0.43 -1.92 -12.55
N GLY A 101 -0.85 -1.65 -12.76
CA GLY A 101 -1.28 -0.60 -13.68
C GLY A 101 -1.70 -1.06 -15.09
N PRO A 102 -2.15 -0.10 -15.92
CA PRO A 102 -2.16 1.34 -15.64
C PRO A 102 -3.32 1.76 -14.71
N TYR A 103 -3.03 2.43 -13.59
CA TYR A 103 -4.05 3.06 -12.73
C TYR A 103 -3.44 4.11 -11.79
N TRP A 104 -4.24 5.07 -11.37
CA TRP A 104 -3.87 6.00 -10.30
C TRP A 104 -4.21 5.42 -8.94
N VAL A 105 -3.48 5.83 -7.91
CA VAL A 105 -3.74 5.50 -6.52
C VAL A 105 -3.62 6.74 -5.64
N ILE A 106 -4.28 6.70 -4.48
CA ILE A 106 -3.91 7.50 -3.31
C ILE A 106 -3.39 6.51 -2.26
N VAL A 107 -2.21 6.73 -1.71
CA VAL A 107 -1.59 5.86 -0.70
C VAL A 107 -1.16 6.70 0.49
N ASP A 108 -1.16 6.10 1.67
CA ASP A 108 -0.54 6.72 2.85
C ASP A 108 0.99 6.64 2.74
N GLY A 109 1.60 7.81 2.55
CA GLY A 109 3.03 8.05 2.43
C GLY A 109 3.81 7.98 3.74
N SER A 110 3.13 7.82 4.88
CA SER A 110 3.77 7.85 6.21
C SER A 110 4.99 6.94 6.30
N ASP A 111 6.02 7.45 6.98
CA ASP A 111 7.19 6.69 7.39
C ASP A 111 6.76 5.47 8.19
N ARG A 112 7.44 4.35 7.93
CA ARG A 112 7.10 3.09 8.59
C ARG A 112 7.40 3.18 10.09
N LEU A 113 6.58 2.47 10.86
CA LEU A 113 6.76 2.40 12.29
C LEU A 113 7.99 1.57 12.66
N LYS A 114 8.74 2.07 13.64
CA LYS A 114 9.77 1.31 14.34
C LYS A 114 9.11 0.52 15.47
N TYR A 115 9.60 -0.69 15.73
CA TYR A 115 9.05 -1.50 16.81
C TYR A 115 9.38 -0.88 18.18
N ASP A 116 8.37 -0.64 19.02
CA ASP A 116 8.51 -0.14 20.41
C ASP A 116 7.69 -1.01 21.37
N GLY A 117 7.98 -2.32 21.41
CA GLY A 117 7.33 -3.22 22.36
C GLY A 117 5.80 -3.26 22.24
N GLY A 118 5.25 -3.03 21.03
CA GLY A 118 3.81 -2.94 20.78
C GLY A 118 3.22 -1.54 20.90
N ARG A 119 3.97 -0.54 21.39
CA ARG A 119 3.49 0.83 21.63
C ARG A 119 3.64 1.78 20.45
N GLN A 120 4.16 1.30 19.33
CA GLN A 120 4.40 2.12 18.15
C GLN A 120 3.10 2.76 17.58
N LEU A 121 3.21 4.05 17.23
CA LEU A 121 2.15 4.91 16.72
C LEU A 121 2.67 5.78 15.58
N TYR A 122 1.82 6.02 14.59
CA TYR A 122 2.07 7.05 13.59
C TYR A 122 1.82 8.43 14.21
N THR A 123 2.67 9.41 13.89
CA THR A 123 2.47 10.80 14.32
C THR A 123 1.28 11.41 13.59
N ASP A 124 0.41 12.15 14.32
CA ASP A 124 -0.77 12.82 13.78
C ASP A 124 -1.71 11.92 12.95
N ASP A 125 -1.85 10.66 13.39
CA ASP A 125 -2.56 9.62 12.65
C ASP A 125 -4.09 9.73 12.76
N ARG A 126 -4.69 10.37 11.76
CA ARG A 126 -6.16 10.46 11.63
C ARG A 126 -6.84 9.10 11.58
N LEU A 127 -6.24 8.10 10.92
CA LEU A 127 -6.80 6.74 10.88
C LEU A 127 -6.68 6.08 12.26
N GLY A 128 -5.56 6.28 12.95
CA GLY A 128 -5.35 5.80 14.31
C GLY A 128 -6.43 6.27 15.28
N GLN A 129 -6.89 7.52 15.17
CA GLN A 129 -8.01 8.04 15.96
C GLN A 129 -9.32 7.25 15.72
N GLU A 130 -9.62 6.89 14.46
CA GLU A 130 -10.80 6.04 14.18
C GLU A 130 -10.62 4.61 14.69
N LEU A 131 -9.40 4.06 14.63
CA LEU A 131 -9.14 2.74 15.18
C LEU A 131 -9.37 2.71 16.69
N ALA A 132 -9.01 3.79 17.40
CA ALA A 132 -9.29 3.92 18.83
C ALA A 132 -10.79 3.89 19.11
N ARG A 133 -11.57 4.67 18.36
CA ARG A 133 -13.05 4.67 18.46
C ARG A 133 -13.65 3.30 18.12
N LEU A 134 -13.18 2.64 17.06
CA LEU A 134 -13.66 1.30 16.68
C LEU A 134 -13.35 0.24 17.73
N ARG A 135 -12.22 0.36 18.45
CA ARG A 135 -11.87 -0.51 19.58
C ARG A 135 -12.77 -0.26 20.79
N GLU A 136 -13.01 1.01 21.11
CA GLU A 136 -13.94 1.41 22.18
C GLU A 136 -15.37 0.90 21.92
N GLU A 137 -15.83 0.96 20.67
CA GLU A 137 -17.12 0.42 20.23
C GLU A 137 -17.15 -1.12 20.11
N GLY A 138 -16.03 -1.80 20.34
CA GLY A 138 -15.91 -3.26 20.20
C GLY A 138 -16.03 -3.79 18.75
N LYS A 139 -15.95 -2.92 17.75
CA LYS A 139 -16.06 -3.28 16.31
C LYS A 139 -14.80 -3.94 15.76
N ILE A 140 -13.65 -3.56 16.30
CA ILE A 140 -12.38 -4.29 16.14
C ILE A 140 -11.88 -4.61 17.54
N ALA A 141 -11.34 -5.81 17.76
CA ALA A 141 -10.98 -6.18 19.12
C ALA A 141 -9.68 -5.51 19.55
N THR A 142 -9.63 -5.04 20.79
CA THR A 142 -8.38 -4.76 21.51
C THR A 142 -7.51 -6.02 21.52
N SER A 143 -6.20 -5.89 21.33
CA SER A 143 -5.32 -7.06 21.33
C SER A 143 -5.29 -7.70 22.71
N GLY A 144 -6.03 -8.79 22.91
CA GLY A 144 -5.98 -9.55 24.16
C GLY A 144 -4.61 -10.21 24.41
N TYR A 145 -3.79 -10.34 23.36
CA TYR A 145 -2.46 -10.94 23.41
C TYR A 145 -1.33 -9.93 23.63
N SER A 146 -1.63 -8.63 23.56
CA SER A 146 -0.64 -7.56 23.73
C SER A 146 -1.34 -6.35 24.34
N PRO A 147 -1.58 -6.36 25.67
CA PRO A 147 -2.24 -5.25 26.36
C PRO A 147 -1.50 -3.92 26.21
N GLU A 148 -0.23 -3.95 25.78
CA GLU A 148 0.59 -2.78 25.53
C GLU A 148 0.22 -2.04 24.25
N VAL A 149 -0.56 -2.63 23.33
CA VAL A 149 -0.91 -2.00 22.05
C VAL A 149 -1.89 -0.85 22.29
N PRO A 150 -1.50 0.41 22.02
CA PRO A 150 -2.36 1.56 22.28
C PRO A 150 -3.61 1.49 21.40
N PRO A 151 -4.77 2.00 21.88
CA PRO A 151 -6.01 1.99 21.11
C PRO A 151 -5.91 2.69 19.76
N ALA A 152 -5.00 3.63 19.56
CA ALA A 152 -4.81 4.31 18.29
C ALA A 152 -3.85 3.59 17.32
N SER A 153 -3.16 2.53 17.76
CA SER A 153 -2.15 1.86 16.94
C SER A 153 -2.78 1.15 15.75
N ARG A 154 -2.16 1.28 14.58
CA ARG A 154 -2.53 0.48 13.40
C ARG A 154 -2.06 -0.97 13.49
N CYS A 155 -1.29 -1.32 14.52
CA CYS A 155 -0.85 -2.69 14.78
C CYS A 155 -1.93 -3.55 15.43
N ALA A 156 -1.69 -4.88 15.46
CA ALA A 156 -2.57 -5.87 16.06
C ALA A 156 -4.01 -5.86 15.49
N VAL A 157 -4.12 -5.52 14.20
CA VAL A 157 -5.35 -5.62 13.42
C VAL A 157 -5.26 -6.87 12.55
N SER A 158 -6.33 -7.64 12.48
CA SER A 158 -6.43 -8.79 11.58
C SER A 158 -6.88 -8.37 10.18
N MET A 159 -6.49 -9.11 9.16
CA MET A 159 -6.99 -8.89 7.79
C MET A 159 -8.52 -8.94 7.71
N LYS A 160 -9.17 -9.79 8.52
CA LYS A 160 -10.64 -9.83 8.64
C LYS A 160 -11.22 -8.49 9.09
N GLU A 161 -10.60 -7.81 10.05
CA GLU A 161 -11.01 -6.48 10.51
C GLU A 161 -10.70 -5.40 9.46
N VAL A 162 -9.54 -5.51 8.79
CA VAL A 162 -9.19 -4.65 7.66
C VAL A 162 -10.30 -4.71 6.61
N ASP A 163 -10.67 -5.91 6.17
CA ASP A 163 -11.64 -6.12 5.10
C ASP A 163 -13.07 -5.73 5.47
N ARG A 164 -13.51 -6.07 6.69
CA ARG A 164 -14.93 -5.92 7.08
C ARG A 164 -15.26 -4.58 7.72
N VAL A 165 -14.28 -3.89 8.29
CA VAL A 165 -14.53 -2.69 9.10
C VAL A 165 -13.72 -1.52 8.57
N ILE A 166 -12.40 -1.69 8.40
CA ILE A 166 -11.50 -0.55 8.17
C ILE A 166 -11.56 -0.06 6.71
N LYS A 167 -11.52 -0.96 5.71
CA LYS A 167 -11.66 -0.56 4.30
C LYS A 167 -12.99 0.19 4.05
N PRO A 168 -14.16 -0.30 4.53
CA PRO A 168 -15.41 0.45 4.44
C PRO A 168 -15.39 1.79 5.18
N LEU A 169 -14.79 1.85 6.37
CA LEU A 169 -14.63 3.11 7.13
C LEU A 169 -13.85 4.14 6.32
N VAL A 170 -12.66 3.77 5.81
CA VAL A 170 -11.83 4.65 4.98
C VAL A 170 -12.59 5.10 3.74
N ALA A 171 -13.32 4.19 3.08
CA ALA A 171 -14.15 4.54 1.93
C ALA A 171 -15.24 5.56 2.27
N GLY A 172 -15.89 5.43 3.42
CA GLY A 172 -16.93 6.36 3.88
C GLY A 172 -16.36 7.73 4.26
N ILE A 173 -15.23 7.79 4.97
CA ILE A 173 -14.59 9.07 5.33
C ILE A 173 -14.16 9.82 4.05
N LEU A 174 -13.60 9.10 3.08
CA LEU A 174 -13.17 9.66 1.81
C LEU A 174 -14.30 9.84 0.79
N ARG A 175 -15.54 9.55 1.18
CA ARG A 175 -16.76 9.72 0.38
C ARG A 175 -16.66 9.04 -0.99
N LEU A 176 -16.12 7.82 -1.02
CA LEU A 176 -15.87 7.07 -2.26
C LEU A 176 -17.15 6.54 -2.91
N GLU A 177 -18.28 6.53 -2.19
CA GLU A 177 -19.57 6.09 -2.70
C GLU A 177 -20.01 6.83 -3.97
N LYS A 178 -19.65 8.12 -4.09
CA LYS A 178 -19.95 8.93 -5.29
C LYS A 178 -19.23 8.44 -6.55
N TYR A 179 -18.28 7.51 -6.41
CA TYR A 179 -17.50 6.94 -7.52
C TYR A 179 -17.72 5.44 -7.73
N GLN A 180 -18.73 4.82 -7.09
CA GLN A 180 -18.97 3.38 -7.21
C GLN A 180 -19.10 2.88 -8.66
N GLY A 181 -19.66 3.70 -9.56
CA GLY A 181 -19.75 3.38 -11.00
C GLY A 181 -18.40 3.34 -11.74
N ASN A 182 -17.33 3.87 -11.13
CA ASN A 182 -16.01 3.99 -11.73
C ASN A 182 -15.00 2.98 -11.16
N MET A 183 -15.48 1.96 -10.47
CA MET A 183 -14.66 0.88 -9.89
C MET A 183 -13.55 1.36 -8.93
N VAL A 184 -13.74 2.53 -8.29
CA VAL A 184 -12.82 3.03 -7.25
C VAL A 184 -12.90 2.14 -6.02
N LYS A 185 -11.74 1.72 -5.49
CA LYS A 185 -11.67 0.75 -4.39
C LYS A 185 -10.78 1.24 -3.25
N SER A 186 -11.30 1.14 -2.02
CA SER A 186 -10.49 1.23 -0.80
C SER A 186 -9.92 -0.15 -0.47
N ARG A 187 -8.60 -0.25 -0.36
CA ARG A 187 -7.87 -1.47 0.00
C ARG A 187 -6.58 -1.13 0.74
N ILE A 188 -5.73 -2.13 0.94
CA ILE A 188 -4.33 -1.92 1.33
C ILE A 188 -3.44 -2.26 0.11
N PRO A 189 -2.14 -1.89 0.11
CA PRO A 189 -1.25 -2.23 -0.99
C PRO A 189 -1.13 -3.73 -1.23
N TYR A 190 -0.96 -4.11 -2.49
CA TYR A 190 -0.29 -5.37 -2.81
C TYR A 190 1.22 -5.23 -2.53
N ALA A 191 1.89 -6.32 -2.19
CA ALA A 191 3.32 -6.35 -1.91
C ALA A 191 4.17 -5.73 -3.04
N ARG A 192 3.80 -6.03 -4.28
CA ARG A 192 4.45 -5.44 -5.48
C ARG A 192 4.32 -3.92 -5.55
N GLU A 193 3.18 -3.38 -5.15
CA GLU A 193 2.91 -1.94 -5.19
C GLU A 193 3.71 -1.24 -4.12
N PHE A 194 3.69 -1.80 -2.91
CA PHE A 194 4.50 -1.33 -1.80
C PHE A 194 5.99 -1.30 -2.15
N ASN A 195 6.51 -2.36 -2.77
CA ASN A 195 7.91 -2.43 -3.16
C ASN A 195 8.27 -1.46 -4.29
N ILE A 196 7.43 -1.33 -5.31
CA ILE A 196 7.67 -0.36 -6.39
C ILE A 196 7.62 1.07 -5.85
N LEU A 197 6.58 1.42 -5.08
CA LEU A 197 6.44 2.76 -4.48
C LEU A 197 7.58 3.07 -3.52
N GLY A 198 8.00 2.10 -2.70
CA GLY A 198 9.15 2.25 -1.81
C GLY A 198 10.46 2.52 -2.54
N ASN A 199 10.66 1.93 -3.72
CA ASN A 199 11.85 2.23 -4.52
C ASN A 199 11.76 3.56 -5.28
N ALA A 200 10.56 3.93 -5.75
CA ALA A 200 10.37 5.07 -6.64
C ALA A 200 10.09 6.40 -5.90
N PHE A 201 9.38 6.37 -4.78
CA PHE A 201 8.88 7.56 -4.09
C PHE A 201 9.21 7.58 -2.60
N TYR A 202 9.26 6.41 -1.96
CA TYR A 202 9.40 6.30 -0.51
C TYR A 202 10.61 5.46 -0.09
N PRO A 203 11.84 5.87 -0.44
CA PRO A 203 13.04 5.09 -0.12
C PRO A 203 13.21 4.83 1.38
N GLN A 204 12.69 5.73 2.23
CA GLN A 204 12.71 5.58 3.68
C GLN A 204 11.84 4.43 4.19
N TRP A 205 10.92 3.88 3.37
CA TRP A 205 10.25 2.64 3.70
C TRP A 205 11.22 1.46 3.78
N GLY A 206 12.44 1.56 3.25
CA GLY A 206 13.47 0.53 3.39
C GLY A 206 14.35 0.65 4.64
N ASP A 207 14.24 1.72 5.43
CA ASP A 207 15.19 2.02 6.52
C ASP A 207 14.95 1.18 7.77
N GLU A 208 15.89 0.31 8.17
CA GLU A 208 15.75 -0.53 9.38
C GLU A 208 15.93 0.22 10.72
N PRO A 209 15.37 -0.31 11.85
CA PRO A 209 14.47 -1.47 11.96
C PRO A 209 12.98 -1.06 11.95
N LEU A 210 12.15 -1.79 11.19
CA LEU A 210 10.74 -1.48 10.99
C LEU A 210 9.85 -2.70 11.28
N ILE A 211 8.57 -2.45 11.53
CA ILE A 211 7.55 -3.50 11.69
C ILE A 211 6.99 -3.94 10.33
N TRP A 212 6.38 -5.12 10.26
CA TRP A 212 5.78 -5.66 9.04
C TRP A 212 4.54 -4.87 8.58
N GLU A 213 4.21 -4.96 7.30
CA GLU A 213 3.00 -4.39 6.69
C GLU A 213 2.10 -5.49 6.11
N LEU A 214 0.82 -5.48 6.45
CA LEU A 214 -0.20 -6.31 5.80
C LEU A 214 -0.37 -5.91 4.35
N PHE A 215 -0.50 -6.91 3.47
CA PHE A 215 -0.77 -6.72 2.05
C PHE A 215 -2.06 -7.39 1.61
N GLU A 216 -2.64 -6.85 0.53
CA GLU A 216 -3.86 -7.35 -0.10
C GLU A 216 -3.66 -8.77 -0.66
N ASP A 217 -2.41 -9.18 -0.91
CA ASP A 217 -2.07 -10.52 -1.38
C ASP A 217 -2.55 -11.61 -0.41
N ARG A 218 -3.06 -12.70 -1.00
CA ARG A 218 -3.42 -13.92 -0.28
C ARG A 218 -2.33 -14.96 -0.44
N TYR A 219 -2.01 -15.64 0.65
CA TYR A 219 -1.08 -16.75 0.68
C TYR A 219 -1.85 -18.06 0.87
N ASP A 220 -1.61 -19.04 0.00
CA ASP A 220 -2.14 -20.40 0.09
C ASP A 220 -3.67 -20.47 0.39
N ARG A 221 -4.43 -19.71 -0.41
CA ARG A 221 -5.91 -19.59 -0.42
C ARG A 221 -6.58 -19.09 0.88
N SER A 222 -5.90 -19.09 2.02
CA SER A 222 -6.48 -18.86 3.35
C SER A 222 -5.62 -18.00 4.29
N GLY A 223 -4.32 -17.88 4.00
CA GLY A 223 -3.38 -17.03 4.71
C GLY A 223 -3.34 -15.61 4.15
N CYS A 224 -2.84 -14.70 4.97
CA CYS A 224 -2.54 -13.33 4.57
C CYS A 224 -1.06 -13.18 4.25
N PHE A 225 -0.76 -12.25 3.36
CA PHE A 225 0.61 -11.88 3.05
C PHE A 225 0.97 -10.59 3.78
N TYR A 226 2.19 -10.54 4.29
CA TYR A 226 2.78 -9.34 4.88
C TYR A 226 4.29 -9.37 4.63
N GLY A 227 4.91 -8.21 4.77
CA GLY A 227 6.34 -8.07 4.49
C GLY A 227 6.86 -6.68 4.79
N ASP A 228 8.07 -6.44 4.33
CA ASP A 228 8.94 -5.30 4.65
C ASP A 228 9.77 -4.94 3.40
N LEU A 229 10.49 -3.82 3.43
CA LEU A 229 11.47 -3.36 2.44
C LEU A 229 12.90 -3.24 2.98
N SER A 230 13.21 -3.87 4.11
CA SER A 230 14.46 -3.73 4.85
C SER A 230 15.72 -4.26 4.13
N CYS A 231 16.88 -3.72 4.52
CA CYS A 231 18.21 -3.82 3.88
C CYS A 231 18.89 -5.20 3.96
N SER A 232 18.42 -6.11 4.80
CA SER A 232 18.69 -7.54 4.61
C SER A 232 17.93 -8.00 3.36
N PRO A 233 18.57 -8.63 2.36
CA PRO A 233 18.09 -8.68 0.98
C PRO A 233 16.58 -8.96 0.84
N GLY A 234 15.81 -7.89 0.56
CA GLY A 234 14.52 -7.99 -0.12
C GLY A 234 13.35 -8.54 0.68
N ASN A 235 13.17 -8.11 1.94
CA ASN A 235 12.19 -8.67 2.88
C ASN A 235 10.69 -8.44 2.57
N LEU A 236 10.23 -8.53 1.32
CA LEU A 236 8.85 -8.97 1.02
C LEU A 236 8.64 -10.45 1.42
N VAL A 237 9.05 -10.81 2.64
CA VAL A 237 9.32 -12.20 3.03
C VAL A 237 9.01 -12.41 4.50
N PHE A 238 7.74 -12.59 4.82
CA PHE A 238 7.36 -13.43 5.94
C PHE A 238 5.91 -13.92 5.77
N THR A 239 5.65 -15.18 6.14
CA THR A 239 4.32 -15.79 6.06
C THR A 239 4.03 -16.58 7.32
N SER A 240 3.06 -16.14 8.14
CA SER A 240 2.48 -17.01 9.17
C SER A 240 1.14 -16.54 9.77
N HIS A 241 0.38 -15.65 9.12
CA HIS A 241 -0.88 -15.18 9.71
C HIS A 241 -2.13 -15.69 9.01
N TRP A 242 -2.93 -16.42 9.78
CA TRP A 242 -4.31 -16.76 9.45
C TRP A 242 -5.12 -15.47 9.26
N TYR A 243 -6.14 -15.51 8.40
CA TYR A 243 -6.99 -14.34 8.09
C TYR A 243 -7.56 -13.59 9.30
N GLY A 244 -7.76 -14.25 10.44
CA GLY A 244 -8.22 -13.66 11.69
C GLY A 244 -7.13 -13.40 12.74
N GLN A 245 -5.88 -13.76 12.48
CA GLN A 245 -4.79 -13.58 13.43
C GLN A 245 -4.41 -12.10 13.55
N LYS A 246 -3.96 -11.72 14.74
CA LYS A 246 -3.51 -10.38 15.10
C LYS A 246 -2.06 -10.47 15.56
N ASP A 247 -1.30 -9.44 15.22
CA ASP A 247 0.11 -9.39 15.54
C ASP A 247 0.53 -7.96 15.89
N PRO A 248 1.11 -7.69 17.08
CA PRO A 248 1.63 -6.36 17.41
C PRO A 248 2.82 -5.96 16.53
N PHE A 249 3.45 -6.88 15.79
CA PHE A 249 4.57 -6.60 14.88
C PHE A 249 4.12 -6.30 13.44
N THR A 250 2.81 -6.24 13.18
CA THR A 250 2.29 -6.02 11.84
C THR A 250 1.32 -4.84 11.84
N SER A 251 1.54 -3.89 10.93
CA SER A 251 0.68 -2.73 10.65
C SER A 251 0.07 -2.83 9.26
N PHE A 252 -0.60 -1.77 8.83
CA PHE A 252 -1.12 -1.64 7.48
C PHE A 252 -1.21 -0.16 7.08
N ARG A 253 -1.29 0.08 5.78
CA ARG A 253 -1.56 1.40 5.22
C ARG A 253 -2.72 1.36 4.22
N PRO A 254 -3.60 2.38 4.21
CA PRO A 254 -4.67 2.46 3.21
C PRO A 254 -4.12 2.79 1.82
N LEU A 255 -4.78 2.27 0.80
CA LEU A 255 -4.57 2.60 -0.60
C LEU A 255 -5.92 2.66 -1.34
N ILE A 256 -6.15 3.74 -2.06
CA ILE A 256 -7.36 3.96 -2.86
C ILE A 256 -7.00 3.83 -4.33
N GLU A 257 -7.60 2.89 -5.05
CA GLU A 257 -7.31 2.62 -6.45
C GLU A 257 -8.33 3.33 -7.36
N PHE A 258 -7.83 4.00 -8.40
CA PHE A 258 -8.58 4.70 -9.43
C PHE A 258 -8.17 4.16 -10.82
N PRO A 259 -8.94 3.22 -11.39
CA PRO A 259 -8.59 2.61 -12.67
C PRO A 259 -8.62 3.60 -13.82
N LEU A 260 -7.70 3.43 -14.78
CA LEU A 260 -7.66 4.20 -16.02
C LEU A 260 -8.63 3.55 -17.03
N GLY A 261 -9.90 3.95 -16.97
CA GLY A 261 -10.93 3.54 -17.94
C GLY A 261 -12.29 3.24 -17.32
N SER A 262 -13.11 4.29 -17.16
CA SER A 262 -14.59 4.35 -17.21
C SER A 262 -15.04 5.80 -16.96
N TYR A 263 -14.50 6.75 -17.73
CA TYR A 263 -14.89 8.18 -17.71
C TYR A 263 -14.96 8.71 -19.14
#